data_AF-A0A924KBN9-F1
#
_entry.id   AF-A0A924KBN9-F1
#
_cell.length_a   1.000
_cell.length_b   1.000
_cell.length_c   1.000
_cell.angle_alpha   90.00
_cell.angle_beta   90.00
_cell.angle_gamma   90.00
#
_symmetry.space_group_name_H-M   'P 1'
#
loop_
_entity.id
_entity.type
_entity.pdbx_description
1 polymer ?
#
loop_
_entity_poly.entity_id
_entity_poly.type
_entity_poly.pdbx_seq_one_letter_code
_entity_poly.pdbx_strand_id
1 'polypeptide(L)'
;MAYDVYTIEYFDKQFKKLIKKYPSLKSELIELIDSLKQQAILGTSLGNNCYKIRLAISSKGKGKSGGARVITYVTILQEKVFLLSIYDKSEQDTISDLA
;
A
#
# COMPACT_ATOMS: atom_id res chain seq x y z
N MET A 1 2.56 -20.15 7.13
CA MET A 1 1.24 -19.52 7.22
C MET A 1 1.19 -18.45 6.16
N ALA A 2 0.11 -18.38 5.39
CA ALA A 2 -0.03 -17.40 4.31
C ALA A 2 -1.27 -16.54 4.60
N TYR A 3 -1.09 -15.23 4.70
CA TYR A 3 -2.20 -14.29 4.89
C TYR A 3 -2.97 -14.08 3.59
N ASP A 4 -4.29 -13.92 3.67
CA ASP A 4 -5.09 -13.50 2.52
C ASP A 4 -5.07 -11.98 2.38
N VAL A 5 -4.79 -11.49 1.17
CA VAL A 5 -4.70 -10.05 0.88
C VAL A 5 -5.88 -9.63 0.01
N TYR A 6 -6.65 -8.66 0.50
CA TYR A 6 -7.82 -8.12 -0.17
C TYR A 6 -7.65 -6.61 -0.42
N THR A 7 -8.32 -6.12 -1.46
CA THR A 7 -8.49 -4.68 -1.71
C THR A 7 -9.93 -4.27 -1.47
N ILE A 8 -10.15 -2.98 -1.21
CA ILE A 8 -11.49 -2.38 -1.21
C ILE A 8 -11.70 -1.55 -2.47
N GLU A 9 -12.95 -1.28 -2.82
CA GLU A 9 -13.29 -0.54 -4.04
C GLU A 9 -12.62 0.85 -4.11
N TYR A 10 -12.45 1.51 -2.95
CA TYR A 10 -11.77 2.80 -2.87
C TYR A 10 -10.28 2.69 -3.28
N PHE A 11 -9.58 1.67 -2.79
CA PHE A 11 -8.21 1.34 -3.20
C PHE A 11 -8.16 1.07 -4.71
N ASP A 12 -9.07 0.25 -5.24
CA ASP A 12 -9.06 -0.14 -6.66
C ASP A 12 -9.24 1.08 -7.58
N LYS A 13 -10.12 2.02 -7.22
CA LYS A 13 -10.33 3.28 -7.95
C LYS A 13 -9.06 4.12 -7.98
N GLN A 14 -8.35 4.23 -6.86
CA GLN A 14 -7.09 4.96 -6.78
C GLN A 14 -5.99 4.28 -7.58
N PHE A 15 -5.83 2.97 -7.42
CA PHE A 15 -4.85 2.16 -8.14
C PHE A 15 -5.05 2.28 -9.66
N LYS A 16 -6.29 2.16 -10.16
CA LYS A 16 -6.62 2.32 -11.59
C LYS A 16 -6.19 3.68 -12.16
N LYS A 17 -6.22 4.75 -11.36
CA LYS A 17 -5.73 6.07 -11.79
C LYS A 17 -4.21 6.11 -11.83
N LEU A 18 -3.55 5.53 -10.82
CA LEU A 18 -2.09 5.54 -10.70
C LEU A 18 -1.40 4.66 -11.76
N ILE A 19 -1.93 3.48 -12.09
CA ILE A 19 -1.32 2.61 -13.12
C ILE A 19 -1.30 3.25 -14.51
N LYS A 20 -2.24 4.16 -14.80
CA LYS A 20 -2.24 4.93 -16.06
C LYS A 20 -1.05 5.87 -16.15
N LYS A 21 -0.59 6.40 -15.01
CA LYS A 21 0.58 7.30 -14.91
C LYS A 21 1.88 6.51 -14.77
N TYR A 22 1.81 5.38 -14.07
CA TYR A 22 2.97 4.59 -13.64
C TYR A 22 2.78 3.12 -14.03
N PRO A 23 3.15 2.72 -15.26
CA PRO A 23 2.91 1.36 -15.74
C PRO A 23 3.58 0.26 -14.91
N SER A 24 4.72 0.56 -14.27
CA SER A 24 5.43 -0.41 -13.40
C SER A 24 4.66 -0.73 -12.12
N LEU A 25 3.77 0.16 -11.67
CA LEU A 25 3.11 0.04 -10.35
C LEU A 25 2.37 -1.28 -10.18
N LYS A 26 1.96 -1.92 -11.28
CA LYS A 26 1.36 -3.25 -11.26
C LYS A 26 2.32 -4.32 -10.73
N SER A 27 3.57 -4.37 -11.19
CA SER A 27 4.54 -5.36 -10.71
C SER A 27 4.92 -5.08 -9.26
N GLU A 28 5.14 -3.82 -8.91
CA GLU A 28 5.47 -3.43 -7.54
C GLU A 28 4.33 -3.73 -6.54
N LEU A 29 3.07 -3.62 -6.97
CA LEU A 29 1.93 -4.05 -6.15
C LEU A 29 1.88 -5.57 -5.97
N ILE A 30 2.21 -6.35 -7.00
CA ILE A 30 2.26 -7.82 -6.90
C ILE A 30 3.32 -8.25 -5.89
N GLU A 31 4.53 -7.69 -5.97
CA GLU A 31 5.61 -7.95 -5.00
C GLU A 31 5.22 -7.58 -3.56
N LEU A 32 4.48 -6.47 -3.39
CA LEU A 32 3.95 -6.08 -2.10
C LEU A 32 2.91 -7.10 -1.57
N ILE A 33 2.00 -7.57 -2.43
CA ILE A 33 1.00 -8.58 -2.06
C ILE A 33 1.70 -9.87 -1.61
N ASP A 34 2.71 -10.33 -2.36
CA ASP A 34 3.46 -11.54 -2.00
C ASP A 34 4.20 -11.37 -0.67
N SER A 35 4.75 -10.18 -0.40
CA SER A 35 5.35 -9.86 0.90
C SER A 35 4.32 -9.88 2.03
N LEU A 36 3.13 -9.32 1.81
CA LEU A 36 2.05 -9.29 2.81
C LEU A 36 1.47 -10.68 3.10
N LYS A 37 1.45 -11.57 2.11
CA LYS A 37 1.09 -12.98 2.30
C LYS A 37 2.04 -13.70 3.26
N GLN A 38 3.32 -13.32 3.29
CA GLN A 38 4.31 -13.90 4.22
C GLN A 38 4.32 -13.19 5.58
N GLN A 39 4.14 -11.87 5.58
CA GLN A 39 4.19 -11.03 6.76
C GLN A 39 3.13 -9.93 6.69
N ALA A 40 2.06 -10.08 7.48
CA ALA A 40 0.94 -9.14 7.47
C ALA A 40 1.31 -7.71 7.94
N ILE A 41 2.27 -7.60 8.88
CA ILE A 41 2.70 -6.32 9.44
C ILE A 41 3.92 -5.81 8.69
N LEU A 42 3.71 -4.82 7.82
CA LEU A 42 4.78 -4.13 7.09
C LEU A 42 4.58 -2.61 7.16
N GLY A 43 5.68 -1.86 7.19
CA GLY A 43 5.67 -0.40 7.20
C GLY A 43 5.60 0.21 8.60
N THR A 44 5.12 1.45 8.66
CA THR A 44 5.03 2.22 9.91
C THR A 44 3.60 2.17 10.46
N SER A 45 3.43 1.81 11.74
CA SER A 45 2.12 1.83 12.39
C SER A 45 1.51 3.24 12.38
N LEU A 46 0.22 3.33 12.10
CA LEU A 46 -0.61 4.53 12.23
C LEU A 46 -1.58 4.43 13.43
N GLY A 47 -1.44 3.40 14.26
CA GLY A 47 -2.43 3.06 15.29
C GLY A 47 -3.60 2.23 14.75
N ASN A 48 -4.42 1.67 15.64
CA ASN A 48 -5.62 0.89 15.30
C ASN A 48 -5.40 -0.24 14.27
N ASN A 49 -4.24 -0.88 14.32
CA ASN A 49 -3.78 -1.89 13.34
C ASN A 49 -3.74 -1.42 11.87
N CYS A 50 -3.66 -0.10 11.66
CA CYS A 50 -3.37 0.48 10.35
C CYS A 50 -1.87 0.66 10.18
N TYR A 51 -1.35 0.40 8.99
CA TYR A 51 0.06 0.56 8.67
C TYR A 51 0.25 1.33 7.35
N LYS A 52 1.33 2.12 7.29
CA LYS A 52 1.74 2.93 6.16
C LYS A 52 2.96 2.31 5.49
N ILE A 53 2.78 1.80 4.28
CA ILE A 53 3.83 1.17 3.48
C ILE A 53 4.29 2.15 2.40
N ARG A 54 5.62 2.33 2.29
CA ARG A 54 6.26 3.15 1.26
C ARG A 54 6.65 2.27 0.07
N LEU A 55 5.98 2.45 -1.06
CA LEU A 55 6.22 1.68 -2.28
C LEU A 55 7.02 2.53 -3.28
N ALA A 56 8.19 2.05 -3.68
CA ALA A 56 8.91 2.65 -4.79
C ALA A 56 8.17 2.35 -6.09
N ILE A 57 8.13 3.33 -6.99
CA ILE A 57 7.59 3.15 -8.33
C ILE A 57 8.76 3.33 -9.29
N SER A 58 9.22 2.25 -9.92
CA SER A 58 10.42 2.27 -10.75
C SER A 58 10.25 3.18 -11.97
N SER A 59 9.09 3.09 -12.64
CA SER A 59 8.74 3.93 -13.80
C SER A 59 8.70 5.44 -13.49
N LYS A 60 8.66 5.81 -12.20
CA LYS A 60 8.70 7.21 -11.77
C LYS A 60 10.13 7.76 -11.61
N GLY A 61 11.13 6.90 -11.38
CA GLY A 61 12.54 7.30 -11.26
C GLY A 61 12.89 8.18 -10.05
N LYS A 62 12.03 8.23 -9.00
CA LYS A 62 12.21 9.09 -7.81
C LYS A 62 12.47 8.32 -6.51
N GLY A 63 12.68 7.00 -6.58
CA GLY A 63 12.89 6.15 -5.40
C GLY A 63 11.69 6.11 -4.45
N LYS A 64 11.88 5.57 -3.23
CA LYS A 64 10.80 5.38 -2.24
C LYS A 64 10.23 6.69 -1.69
N SER A 65 11.03 7.75 -1.59
CA SER A 65 10.59 9.04 -1.02
C SER A 65 9.56 9.73 -1.92
N GLY A 66 9.74 9.65 -3.24
CA GLY A 66 8.84 10.19 -4.26
C GLY A 66 7.85 9.18 -4.88
N GLY A 67 7.80 7.94 -4.40
CA GLY A 67 6.90 6.89 -4.87
C GLY A 67 5.49 6.95 -4.26
N ALA A 68 4.77 5.82 -4.32
CA ALA A 68 3.44 5.70 -3.72
C ALA A 68 3.49 5.36 -2.23
N ARG A 69 2.39 5.67 -1.55
CA ARG A 69 2.09 5.23 -0.18
C ARG A 69 0.84 4.37 -0.22
N VAL A 70 0.91 3.22 0.42
CA VAL A 70 -0.22 2.31 0.62
C VAL A 70 -0.58 2.33 2.08
N ILE A 71 -1.86 2.57 2.40
CA ILE A 71 -2.42 2.40 3.74
C ILE A 71 -3.06 1.04 3.79
N THR A 72 -2.67 0.24 4.77
CA THR A 72 -3.20 -1.09 5.04
C THR A 72 -3.90 -1.11 6.40
N TYR A 73 -4.88 -2.00 6.54
CA TYR A 73 -5.48 -2.37 7.82
C TYR A 73 -5.31 -3.87 7.99
N VAL A 74 -4.68 -4.24 9.10
CA VAL A 74 -4.34 -5.63 9.42
C VAL A 74 -5.23 -6.08 10.56
N THR A 75 -6.10 -7.07 10.33
CA THR A 75 -6.82 -7.71 11.43
C THR A 75 -6.26 -9.11 11.64
N ILE A 76 -5.49 -9.28 12.71
CA ILE A 76 -4.76 -10.52 13.01
C ILE A 76 -5.71 -11.66 13.42
N LEU A 77 -6.96 -11.35 13.76
CA LEU A 77 -7.98 -12.32 14.20
C LEU A 77 -8.36 -13.38 13.13
N GLN A 78 -8.02 -13.19 11.85
CA GLN A 78 -8.40 -14.13 10.78
C GLN A 78 -7.35 -14.29 9.66
N GLU A 79 -6.08 -13.92 9.88
CA GLU A 79 -5.03 -13.99 8.85
C GLU A 79 -5.34 -13.15 7.58
N LYS A 80 -6.10 -12.05 7.69
CA LYS A 80 -6.48 -11.19 6.55
C LYS A 80 -5.82 -9.82 6.60
N VAL A 81 -5.34 -9.37 5.44
CA VAL A 81 -4.79 -8.03 5.22
C VAL A 81 -5.66 -7.29 4.21
N PHE A 82 -6.10 -6.08 4.56
CA PHE A 82 -6.86 -5.22 3.66
C PHE A 82 -6.02 -4.02 3.22
N LEU A 83 -5.87 -3.84 1.91
CA LEU A 83 -5.32 -2.62 1.34
C LEU A 83 -6.44 -1.56 1.26
N LEU A 84 -6.34 -0.52 2.06
CA LEU A 84 -7.39 0.48 2.22
C LEU A 84 -7.27 1.64 1.23
N SER A 85 -6.05 2.12 1.00
CA SER A 85 -5.81 3.26 0.11
C SER A 85 -4.41 3.20 -0.49
N ILE A 86 -4.26 3.75 -1.69
CA ILE A 86 -2.98 3.99 -2.35
C ILE A 86 -2.97 5.39 -2.96
N TYR A 87 -1.90 6.13 -2.75
CA TYR A 87 -1.74 7.46 -3.32
C TYR A 87 -0.29 7.74 -3.69
N ASP A 88 -0.10 8.64 -4.65
CA ASP A 88 1.20 9.18 -4.96
C ASP A 88 1.51 10.36 -4.03
N LYS A 89 2.69 10.36 -3.40
CA LYS A 89 3.08 11.40 -2.45
C LYS A 89 3.28 12.79 -3.08
N SER A 90 3.60 12.87 -4.37
CA SER A 90 3.65 14.19 -5.02
C SER A 90 2.26 14.78 -5.27
N GLU A 91 1.20 13.97 -5.21
CA GLU A 91 -0.17 14.40 -5.50
C GLU A 91 -1.00 14.62 -4.23
N GLN A 92 -0.53 14.14 -3.08
CA GLN A 92 -1.24 14.26 -1.82
C GLN A 92 -0.27 14.41 -0.65
N ASP A 93 -0.63 15.26 0.31
CA ASP A 93 0.19 15.46 1.50
C ASP A 93 0.27 14.20 2.39
N THR A 94 1.32 14.13 3.21
CA THR A 94 1.55 12.95 4.04
C THR A 94 0.36 12.80 4.98
N ILE A 95 -0.30 11.65 4.97
CA ILE A 95 -1.22 11.29 6.04
C ILE A 95 -0.35 11.12 7.30
N SER A 96 -0.39 12.15 8.15
CA SER A 96 0.28 12.22 9.43
C SER A 96 -0.43 11.31 10.42
N ASP A 97 0.31 10.91 11.44
CA ASP A 97 -0.18 10.01 12.47
C ASP A 97 -1.37 10.68 13.17
N LEU A 98 -2.49 9.96 13.30
CA LEU A 98 -3.56 10.35 14.20
C LEU A 98 -3.00 10.11 15.61
N ALA A 99 -2.47 11.18 16.20
CA ALA A 99 -2.13 11.22 17.62
C ALA A 99 -3.40 11.08 18.47
#